data_AF-A0A6G2DFP6-F1
#
_entry.id   AF-A0A6G2DFP6-F1
#
_cell.length_a   1.000
_cell.length_b   1.000
_cell.length_c   1.000
_cell.angle_alpha   90.00
_cell.angle_beta   90.00
_cell.angle_gamma   90.00
#
_symmetry.space_group_name_H-M   'P 1'
#
loop_
_entity.id
_entity.type
_entity.pdbx_description
1 polymer ?
#
loop_
_entity_poly.entity_id
_entity_poly.type
_entity_poly.pdbx_seq_one_letter_code
_entity_poly.pdbx_strand_id
1 'polypeptide(L)' 'MTKQVLLVDDEEHILRLLDYHLSKEGFSTQLVTNGRKALALAETEPFDFILL' A
#
# COMPACT_ATOMS: atom_id res chain seq x y z
N MET A 1 -3.85 -17.29 -2.34
CA MET A 1 -3.82 -16.27 -1.27
C MET A 1 -3.59 -14.92 -1.92
N THR A 2 -4.34 -13.92 -1.53
CA THR A 2 -4.19 -12.54 -2.03
C THR A 2 -2.97 -11.90 -1.38
N LYS A 3 -2.09 -11.30 -2.20
CA LYS A 3 -0.88 -10.62 -1.73
C LYS A 3 -1.22 -9.24 -1.19
N GLN A 4 -0.72 -8.87 -0.02
CA GLN A 4 -0.94 -7.57 0.61
C GLN A 4 0.20 -6.59 0.29
N VAL A 5 -0.16 -5.38 -0.15
CA VAL A 5 0.77 -4.33 -0.56
C VAL A 5 0.49 -3.05 0.24
N LEU A 6 1.51 -2.50 0.89
CA LEU A 6 1.45 -1.18 1.50
C LEU A 6 1.88 -0.12 0.49
N LEU A 7 1.00 0.80 0.15
CA LEU A 7 1.25 1.93 -0.75
C LEU A 7 1.49 3.19 0.08
N VAL A 8 2.64 3.83 -0.12
CA VAL A 8 3.08 5.01 0.63
C VAL A 8 3.45 6.11 -0.35
N ASP A 9 2.70 7.21 -0.35
CA ASP A 9 2.96 8.36 -1.24
C ASP A 9 2.19 9.57 -0.67
N ASP A 10 2.79 10.77 -0.66
CA ASP A 10 2.13 11.98 -0.14
C ASP A 10 1.02 12.52 -1.08
N GLU A 11 0.97 12.04 -2.32
CA GLU A 11 -0.04 12.38 -3.32
C GLU A 11 -1.14 11.32 -3.40
N GLU A 12 -2.32 11.60 -2.83
CA GLU A 12 -3.45 10.65 -2.82
C GLU A 12 -3.88 10.14 -4.20
N HIS A 13 -3.69 10.94 -5.25
CA HIS A 13 -4.07 10.54 -6.60
C HIS A 13 -3.15 9.44 -7.16
N ILE A 14 -1.87 9.42 -6.77
CA ILE A 14 -0.93 8.35 -7.10
C ILE A 14 -1.36 7.07 -6.38
N LEU A 15 -1.65 7.17 -5.08
CA LEU A 15 -2.14 6.02 -4.29
C LEU A 15 -3.39 5.39 -4.92
N ARG A 16 -4.37 6.20 -5.34
CA ARG A 16 -5.60 5.70 -5.99
C ARG A 16 -5.34 5.07 -7.36
N LEU A 17 -4.39 5.62 -8.14
CA LEU A 17 -4.00 5.06 -9.44
C LEU A 17 -3.35 3.67 -9.26
N LEU A 18 -2.42 3.56 -8.32
CA LEU A 18 -1.73 2.31 -8.00
C LEU A 18 -2.71 1.27 -7.44
N ASP A 19 -3.58 1.69 -6.52
CA ASP A 19 -4.63 0.85 -5.94
C ASP A 19 -5.53 0.23 -7.02
N TYR A 20 -6.01 1.06 -7.96
CA TYR A 20 -6.87 0.61 -9.06
C TYR A 20 -6.19 -0.46 -9.94
N HIS A 21 -4.90 -0.27 -10.27
CA HIS A 21 -4.17 -1.26 -11.07
C HIS A 21 -3.87 -2.54 -10.29
N LEU A 22 -3.39 -2.43 -9.06
CA LEU A 22 -3.03 -3.58 -8.23
C LEU A 22 -4.26 -4.41 -7.83
N SER A 23 -5.37 -3.74 -7.49
CA SER A 23 -6.64 -4.42 -7.21
C SER A 23 -7.15 -5.22 -8.41
N LYS A 24 -6.96 -4.72 -9.64
CA LYS A 24 -7.31 -5.45 -10.87
C LYS A 24 -6.47 -6.69 -11.10
N GLU A 25 -5.21 -6.65 -10.68
CA GLU A 25 -4.29 -7.80 -10.75
C GLU A 25 -4.45 -8.76 -9.55
N GLY A 26 -5.44 -8.51 -8.67
CA GLY A 26 -5.78 -9.40 -7.57
C GLY A 26 -4.95 -9.22 -6.31
N PHE A 27 -4.28 -8.07 -6.16
CA PHE A 27 -3.62 -7.67 -4.91
C PHE A 27 -4.61 -6.99 -3.96
N SER A 28 -4.31 -7.04 -2.67
CA SER A 28 -4.94 -6.21 -1.65
C SER A 28 -3.98 -5.10 -1.26
N THR A 29 -4.48 -3.89 -1.14
CA THR A 29 -3.69 -2.67 -0.97
C THR A 29 -4.10 -1.94 0.30
N GLN A 30 -3.12 -1.35 0.98
CA GLN A 30 -3.33 -0.44 2.10
C GLN A 30 -2.66 0.89 1.78
N LEU A 31 -3.44 1.98 1.78
CA LEU A 31 -2.99 3.29 1.32
C LEU A 31 -2.62 4.17 2.53
N VAL A 32 -1.45 4.80 2.46
CA VAL A 32 -0.95 5.67 3.53
C VAL A 32 -0.21 6.87 2.94
N THR A 33 -0.55 8.07 3.40
CA THR A 33 0.07 9.33 2.93
C THR A 33 1.20 9.83 3.82
N ASN A 34 1.68 9.00 4.75
CA ASN A 34 2.62 9.41 5.78
C ASN A 34 3.59 8.29 6.15
N GLY A 35 4.89 8.53 5.99
CA GLY A 35 5.95 7.57 6.31
C GLY A 35 5.94 7.06 7.76
N ARG A 36 5.56 7.86 8.76
CA ARG A 36 5.45 7.38 10.16
C ARG A 36 4.33 6.35 10.33
N LYS A 37 3.18 6.58 9.68
CA LYS A 37 2.09 5.62 9.70
C LYS A 37 2.46 4.37 8.91
N ALA A 38 3.15 4.52 7.78
CA ALA A 38 3.63 3.40 6.98
C ALA A 38 4.63 2.53 7.74
N LEU A 39 5.59 3.15 8.45
CA LEU A 39 6.56 2.44 9.28
C LEU A 39 5.86 1.66 10.40
N ALA A 40 4.95 2.31 11.13
CA ALA A 40 4.20 1.65 12.19
C ALA A 40 3.42 0.42 11.67
N LEU A 41 2.78 0.55 10.50
CA LEU A 41 2.06 -0.55 9.87
C LEU A 41 2.99 -1.67 9.41
N ALA A 42 4.13 -1.34 8.78
CA ALA A 42 5.11 -2.32 8.31
C ALA A 42 5.74 -3.13 9.46
N GLU A 43 5.80 -2.58 10.67
CA GLU A 43 6.27 -3.28 11.87
C GLU A 43 5.20 -4.19 12.50
N THR A 44 3.91 -3.87 12.33
CA THR A 44 2.80 -4.57 13.01
C THR A 44 1.99 -5.50 12.13
N GLU A 45 2.02 -5.30 10.81
CA GLU A 45 1.20 -6.04 9.84
C GLU A 45 2.08 -6.72 8.78
N PRO A 46 1.72 -7.95 8.35
CA PRO A 46 2.47 -8.65 7.31
C PRO A 46 2.09 -8.12 5.92
N PHE A 47 3.04 -7.42 5.28
CA PHE A 47 2.96 -7.05 3.86
C PHE A 47 3.91 -7.90 3.03
N ASP A 48 3.48 -8.28 1.83
CA ASP A 48 4.34 -8.97 0.86
C ASP A 48 5.27 -7.98 0.14
N PHE A 49 4.80 -6.74 -0.07
CA PHE A 49 5.55 -5.66 -0.70
C PHE A 49 5.16 -4.29 -0.12
N ILE A 50 6.10 -3.36 -0.13
CA ILE A 50 5.89 -1.96 0.22
C ILE A 50 6.37 -1.12 -0.97
N LEU A 51 5.52 -0.20 -1.45
CA LEU A 51 5.85 0.77 -2.49
C LEU A 51 5.89 2.16 -1.85
N LEU A 52 7.01 2.85 -2.04
CA LEU A 52 7.34 4.17 -1.47
C LEU A 52 7.33 5.26 -2.54
#